data_AF-M6VSR9-F1
#
_entry.id   AF-M6VSR9-F1
#
_cell.length_a   1.000
_cell.length_b   1.000
_cell.length_c   1.000
_cell.angle_alpha   90.00
_cell.angle_beta   90.00
_cell.angle_gamma   90.00
#
_symmetry.space_group_name_H-M   'P 1'
#
loop_
_entity.id
_entity.type
_entity.pdbx_description
1 polymer ?
#
loop_
_entity_poly.entity_id
_entity_poly.type
_entity_poly.pdbx_seq_one_letter_code
_entity_poly.pdbx_strand_id
1 'polypeptide(L)' 'MNLNSKMGRIAIEVKIAFRAFRLTNEYEPNEREKVGILNERGFINPIRIVQNWERLDQRLKMLADEIRKEECV' A
#
# COMPACT_ATOMS: atom_id res chain seq x y z
N MET A 1 -5.71 12.85 12.76
CA MET A 1 -6.81 11.92 12.40
C MET A 1 -6.68 10.66 13.25
N ASN A 2 -7.65 10.34 14.10
CA ASN A 2 -7.66 9.07 14.84
C ASN A 2 -8.13 7.95 13.91
N LEU A 3 -7.17 7.32 13.21
CA LEU A 3 -7.42 6.04 12.57
C LEU A 3 -7.81 5.06 13.68
N ASN A 4 -9.06 4.63 13.67
CA ASN A 4 -9.55 3.57 14.55
C ASN A 4 -8.55 2.40 14.45
N SER A 5 -8.01 1.91 15.56
CA SER A 5 -6.77 1.10 15.61
C SER A 5 -6.74 -0.10 14.64
N LYS A 6 -7.92 -0.62 14.30
CA LYS A 6 -8.15 -1.69 13.32
C LYS A 6 -7.88 -1.29 11.87
N MET A 7 -8.25 -0.07 11.45
CA MET A 7 -8.02 0.41 10.07
C MET A 7 -6.54 0.69 9.81
N GLY A 8 -5.85 1.29 10.78
CA GLY A 8 -4.39 1.48 10.70
C GLY A 8 -3.65 0.16 10.57
N ARG A 9 -4.07 -0.88 11.31
CA ARG A 9 -3.51 -2.23 11.19
C ARG A 9 -3.68 -2.82 9.79
N ILE A 10 -4.86 -2.73 9.19
CA ILE A 10 -5.10 -3.28 7.84
C ILE A 10 -4.17 -2.63 6.81
N ALA A 11 -4.03 -1.30 6.84
CA ALA A 11 -3.14 -0.60 5.91
C ALA A 11 -1.66 -1.01 6.11
N ILE A 12 -1.24 -1.22 7.36
CA ILE A 12 0.11 -1.70 7.68
C ILE A 12 0.31 -3.15 7.19
N GLU A 13 -0.67 -4.04 7.38
CA GLU A 13 -0.57 -5.43 6.94
C GLU A 13 -0.48 -5.55 5.41
N VAL A 14 -1.27 -4.77 4.67
CA VAL A 14 -1.20 -4.69 3.20
C VAL A 14 0.19 -4.21 2.76
N LYS A 15 0.71 -3.16 3.40
CA LYS A 15 2.07 -2.65 3.14
C LYS A 15 3.14 -3.73 3.35
N ILE A 16 3.04 -4.44 4.47
CA ILE A 16 3.98 -5.51 4.83
C ILE A 16 3.90 -6.64 3.79
N ALA A 17 2.71 -6.99 3.32
CA ALA A 17 2.52 -8.04 2.33
C ALA A 17 3.22 -7.72 1.01
N PHE A 18 3.01 -6.53 0.46
CA PHE A 18 3.67 -6.12 -0.79
C PHE A 18 5.17 -5.94 -0.62
N ARG A 19 5.62 -5.39 0.52
CA ARG A 19 7.05 -5.26 0.81
C ARG A 19 7.73 -6.61 0.90
N ALA A 20 7.10 -7.60 1.54
CA ALA A 20 7.64 -8.95 1.64
C ALA A 20 7.81 -9.58 0.25
N PHE A 21 6.81 -9.46 -0.62
CA PHE A 21 6.90 -9.93 -2.00
C PHE A 21 8.07 -9.27 -2.75
N ARG A 22 8.19 -7.94 -2.66
CA ARG A 22 9.27 -7.20 -3.32
C ARG A 22 10.65 -7.60 -2.82
N LEU A 23 10.81 -7.80 -1.52
CA LEU A 23 12.09 -8.22 -0.95
C LEU A 23 12.51 -9.62 -1.44
N THR A 24 11.54 -10.52 -1.66
CA THR A 24 11.80 -11.87 -2.14
C THR A 24 12.06 -11.94 -3.64
N ASN A 25 11.35 -11.14 -4.43
CA ASN A 25 11.37 -11.24 -5.90
C ASN A 25 12.17 -10.13 -6.59
N GLU A 26 12.65 -9.14 -5.83
CA GLU A 26 13.44 -7.99 -6.32
C GLU A 26 12.70 -7.06 -7.30
N TYR A 27 11.37 -7.14 -7.37
CA TYR A 27 10.53 -6.22 -8.15
C TYR A 27 9.22 -5.87 -7.44
N GLU A 28 8.63 -4.73 -7.81
CA GLU A 28 7.34 -4.29 -7.28
C GLU A 28 6.18 -5.10 -7.88
N PRO A 29 5.28 -5.68 -7.08
CA PRO A 29 4.19 -6.47 -7.62
C PRO A 29 3.24 -5.60 -8.45
N ASN A 30 2.82 -6.11 -9.61
CA ASN A 30 1.78 -5.50 -10.41
C ASN A 30 0.39 -5.70 -9.76
N GLU A 31 -0.65 -5.10 -10.34
CA GLU A 31 -2.00 -5.13 -9.77
C GLU A 31 -2.54 -6.56 -9.58
N ARG A 32 -2.30 -7.46 -10.54
CA ARG A 32 -2.73 -8.86 -10.47
C ARG A 32 -2.00 -9.62 -9.37
N GLU A 33 -0.69 -9.40 -9.24
CA GLU A 33 0.12 -10.01 -8.17
C GLU A 33 -0.29 -9.49 -6.79
N LYS A 34 -0.56 -8.18 -6.66
CA LYS A 34 -1.09 -7.59 -5.43
C LYS A 34 -2.39 -8.25 -4.99
N VAL A 35 -3.30 -8.51 -5.93
CA VAL A 35 -4.55 -9.23 -5.63
C VAL A 35 -4.25 -10.66 -5.16
N GLY A 36 -3.34 -11.37 -5.84
CA GLY A 36 -2.92 -12.72 -5.46
C GLY A 36 -2.34 -12.79 -4.05
N ILE A 37 -1.39 -11.90 -3.73
CA ILE A 37 -0.73 -11.80 -2.42
C ILE A 37 -1.77 -11.60 -1.30
N LEU A 38 -2.74 -10.72 -1.49
CA LEU A 38 -3.77 -10.47 -0.49
C LEU A 38 -4.76 -11.63 -0.36
N ASN A 39 -5.08 -12.30 -1.47
CA ASN A 39 -5.95 -13.47 -1.45
C ASN A 39 -5.30 -14.63 -0.67
N GLU A 40 -4.02 -14.90 -0.91
CA GLU A 40 -3.25 -15.94 -0.19
C GLU A 40 -3.14 -15.67 1.32
N ARG A 41 -3.19 -14.39 1.71
CA ARG A 41 -3.19 -13.96 3.12
C ARG A 41 -4.57 -13.91 3.77
N GLY A 42 -5.62 -14.32 3.05
CA GLY A 42 -6.97 -14.42 3.60
C GLY A 42 -7.73 -13.09 3.70
N PHE A 43 -7.31 -12.05 2.96
CA PHE A 43 -8.06 -10.79 2.93
C PHE A 43 -9.38 -10.97 2.20
N ILE A 44 -10.46 -10.45 2.80
CA ILE A 44 -11.77 -10.40 2.17
C ILE A 44 -11.78 -9.26 1.14
N ASN A 45 -12.13 -9.59 -0.10
CA ASN A 45 -12.20 -8.65 -1.24
C ASN A 45 -10.85 -7.97 -1.57
N PRO A 46 -9.84 -8.74 -1.99
CA PRO A 46 -8.49 -8.23 -2.26
C PRO A 46 -8.48 -7.19 -3.39
N ILE A 47 -9.35 -7.32 -4.40
CA ILE A 47 -9.46 -6.37 -5.52
C ILE A 47 -9.76 -4.96 -5.01
N ARG A 48 -10.78 -4.81 -4.15
CA ARG A 48 -11.15 -3.50 -3.59
C ARG A 48 -10.04 -2.92 -2.72
N ILE A 49 -9.30 -3.78 -2.01
CA ILE A 49 -8.17 -3.35 -1.18
C ILE A 49 -7.05 -2.80 -2.07
N VAL A 50 -6.67 -3.51 -3.13
CA VAL A 50 -5.63 -3.05 -4.08
C VAL A 50 -6.01 -1.72 -4.71
N GLN A 51 -7.25 -1.57 -5.20
CA GLN A 51 -7.71 -0.30 -5.79
C GLN A 51 -7.61 0.89 -4.84
N ASN A 52 -7.97 0.70 -3.56
CA ASN A 52 -7.85 1.75 -2.56
C ASN A 52 -6.39 2.00 -2.16
N TRP A 53 -5.57 0.95 -2.13
CA TRP A 53 -4.14 1.05 -1.84
C TRP A 53 -3.42 1.89 -2.90
N GLU A 54 -3.64 1.64 -4.19
CA GLU A 54 -3.02 2.43 -5.27
C GLU A 54 -3.38 3.91 -5.17
N ARG A 55 -4.65 4.22 -4.91
CA ARG A 55 -5.12 5.61 -4.73
C ARG A 55 -4.45 6.27 -3.52
N LEU A 56 -4.28 5.55 -2.42
CA LEU A 56 -3.63 6.05 -1.22
C LEU A 56 -2.14 6.28 -1.47
N ASP A 57 -1.45 5.31 -2.09
CA ASP A 57 -0.02 5.38 -2.41
C ASP A 57 0.29 6.57 -3.34
N GLN A 58 -0.54 6.77 -4.36
CA GLN A 58 -0.41 7.93 -5.25
C GLN A 58 -0.58 9.26 -4.50
N ARG A 59 -1.58 9.37 -3.62
CA ARG A 59 -1.77 10.59 -2.80
C ARG A 59 -0.60 10.86 -1.86
N LEU A 60 -0.05 9.81 -1.25
CA LEU A 60 1.11 9.93 -0.36
C LEU A 60 2.37 10.34 -1.15
N LYS A 61 2.57 9.82 -2.36
CA LYS A 61 3.66 10.24 -3.25
C LYS A 61 3.53 11.72 -3.63
N MET A 62 2.35 12.16 -4.03
CA MET A 62 2.10 13.58 -4.36
C MET A 62 2.39 14.48 -3.16
N LEU A 63 1.89 14.13 -1.97
CA LEU A 63 2.16 14.89 -0.75
C LEU A 63 3.66 14.95 -0.42
N ALA A 64 4.38 13.82 -0.57
CA ALA A 64 5.82 13.79 -0.33
C ALA A 64 6.59 14.66 -1.33
N ASP A 65 6.16 14.69 -2.59
CA ASP A 65 6.73 15.57 -3.62
C ASP A 65 6.45 17.05 -3.33
N GLU A 66 5.27 17.39 -2.81
CA GLU A 66 4.94 18.76 -2.37
C GLU A 66 5.82 19.19 -1.19
N ILE A 67 5.93 18.37 -0.15
CA ILE A 67 6.80 18.65 1.01
C ILE A 67 8.25 18.84 0.56
N ARG A 68 8.77 17.97 -0.30
CA ARG A 68 10.15 18.08 -0.81
C ARG A 68 10.40 19.38 -1.57
N LYS A 69 9.40 19.90 -2.30
CA LYS A 69 9.52 21.19 -3.00
C LYS A 69 9.56 22.37 -2.02
N GLU A 70 8.86 22.27 -0.89
CA GLU A 70 8.87 23.28 0.17
C GLU A 70 10.14 23.21 1.04
N GLU A 71 10.72 22.03 1.23
CA GLU A 71 11.99 21.84 1.97
C GLU A 71 13.25 22.23 1.15
N CYS A 72 13.17 22.24 -0.18
CA CYS A 72 14.26 22.66 -1.08
C CYS A 72 14.21 24.17 -1.43
N VAL A 73 13.92 25.02 -0.45
CA VAL A 73 14.06 26.50 -0.54
C VAL A 73 15.32 26.95 0.18
#